data_AF-A0A6V8LDQ7-F1
#
_entry.id   AF-A0A6V8LDQ7-F1
#
_cell.length_a   1.000
_cell.length_b   1.000
_cell.length_c   1.000
_cell.angle_alpha   90.00
_cell.angle_beta   90.00
_cell.angle_gamma   90.00
#
_symmetry.space_group_name_H-M   'P 1'
#
loop_
_entity.id
_entity.type
_entity.pdbx_description
1 polymer ?
#
loop_
_entity_poly.entity_id
_entity_poly.type
_entity_poly.pdbx_seq_one_letter_code
_entity_poly.pdbx_strand_id
1 'polypeptide(L)'
;MAAYRALRASGAVTDDPHGDVVLVVDGWLTLRKEFDDLEEAVTGVATRGLAYGVHVVVGCSRPIDLRANLRDLFGSNVELRLGDPIDSMVDRASALRVPENAPGRGVCASRHQILMALPRLDSVQAADDLAGGLAGLVDAVAAAWTGDRAPAVRMLPTKLPYGALPADDPDGLRLTVGIVEQDLGPAHVDLGADPHLLVLGDTQSGKTSLLRLLARRIVDTYGPDRARVIVVDHRRGLLGEVPPGHLLGFGVDQESTAGLMAEAARGIADRLPGPDVTPAQLRTRSWWQGPELFVLVDDYDLVASPTGNPLMPLMPMLAQGRDIGLHVVLTRRTGGAGRAMFEQVFARLRDIGSPGLMLSGDRAEGPLLGGLRAEPLPPGRGRLTSRGQPSVLVQLAWLPPAE
;
A
#
# COMPACT_ATOMS: atom_id res chain seq x y z
N MET A 1 32.06 -4.65 -4.33
CA MET A 1 31.73 -5.93 -3.66
C MET A 1 32.91 -6.72 -3.09
N ALA A 2 34.03 -6.94 -3.80
CA ALA A 2 35.15 -7.72 -3.26
C ALA A 2 35.67 -7.18 -1.91
N ALA A 3 35.88 -5.86 -1.81
CA ALA A 3 36.26 -5.20 -0.56
C ALA A 3 35.21 -5.37 0.56
N TYR A 4 33.92 -5.20 0.24
CA TYR A 4 32.83 -5.41 1.19
C TYR A 4 32.80 -6.84 1.74
N ARG A 5 32.94 -7.85 0.88
CA ARG A 5 33.00 -9.27 1.30
C ARG A 5 34.20 -9.53 2.22
N ALA A 6 35.35 -8.93 1.92
CA ALA A 6 36.53 -9.03 2.77
C ALA A 6 36.31 -8.37 4.15
N LEU A 7 35.67 -7.19 4.19
CA LEU A 7 35.34 -6.48 5.44
C LEU A 7 34.32 -7.25 6.29
N ARG A 8 33.33 -7.91 5.66
CA ARG A 8 32.41 -8.80 6.38
C ARG A 8 33.13 -10.03 6.92
N ALA A 9 34.01 -10.64 6.14
CA ALA A 9 34.81 -11.79 6.58
C ALA A 9 35.74 -11.44 7.76
N SER A 10 36.23 -10.20 7.85
CA SER A 10 37.02 -9.71 8.99
C SER A 10 36.18 -9.24 10.19
N GLY A 11 34.84 -9.27 10.09
CA GLY A 11 33.93 -8.81 11.16
C GLY A 11 33.89 -7.29 11.34
N ALA A 12 34.42 -6.51 10.37
CA ALA A 12 34.46 -5.05 10.44
C ALA A 12 33.12 -4.38 10.08
N VAL A 13 32.22 -5.13 9.44
CA VAL A 13 30.86 -4.70 9.08
C VAL A 13 29.87 -5.58 9.82
N THR A 14 29.09 -4.99 10.72
CA THR A 14 28.12 -5.69 11.59
C THR A 14 26.70 -5.13 11.51
N ASP A 15 26.52 -4.01 10.79
CA ASP A 15 25.30 -3.23 10.67
C ASP A 15 24.44 -3.61 9.45
N ASP A 16 24.99 -4.38 8.50
CA ASP A 16 24.26 -4.96 7.38
C ASP A 16 23.97 -6.45 7.64
N PRO A 17 22.70 -6.84 7.86
CA PRO A 17 22.33 -8.25 8.05
C PRO A 17 22.43 -9.05 6.75
N HIS A 18 22.55 -8.39 5.59
CA HIS A 18 22.61 -9.02 4.28
C HIS A 18 24.04 -9.26 3.81
N GLY A 19 24.21 -10.23 2.91
CA GLY A 19 25.44 -10.46 2.15
C GLY A 19 25.17 -10.40 0.67
N ASP A 20 25.60 -11.43 -0.06
CA ASP A 20 25.10 -11.61 -1.42
C ASP A 20 23.63 -12.09 -1.35
N VAL A 21 22.72 -11.30 -1.93
CA VAL A 21 21.29 -11.59 -1.98
C VAL A 21 20.95 -12.18 -3.33
N VAL A 22 20.22 -13.29 -3.36
CA VAL A 22 19.82 -13.96 -4.61
C VAL A 22 18.30 -13.93 -4.74
N LEU A 23 17.80 -13.18 -5.72
CA LEU A 23 16.39 -13.18 -6.10
C LEU A 23 16.15 -14.29 -7.12
N VAL A 24 15.36 -15.30 -6.75
CA VAL A 24 15.03 -16.44 -7.62
C VAL A 24 13.59 -16.30 -8.12
N VAL A 25 13.42 -16.32 -9.44
CA VAL A 25 12.12 -16.33 -10.12
C VAL A 25 12.00 -17.63 -10.90
N ASP A 26 11.08 -18.50 -10.53
CA ASP A 26 10.74 -19.71 -11.31
C ASP A 26 9.44 -19.49 -12.08
N GLY A 27 9.48 -19.61 -13.41
CA GLY A 27 8.34 -19.36 -14.28
C GLY A 27 8.17 -17.89 -14.67
N TRP A 28 9.15 -17.33 -15.40
CA TRP A 28 9.12 -15.94 -15.88
C TRP A 28 7.83 -15.52 -16.62
N LEU A 29 7.26 -16.43 -17.42
CA LEU A 29 6.02 -16.16 -18.16
C LEU A 29 4.83 -15.94 -17.23
N THR A 30 4.78 -16.65 -16.10
CA THR A 30 3.72 -16.49 -15.08
C THR A 30 3.86 -15.14 -14.41
N LEU A 31 5.08 -14.76 -14.01
CA LEU A 31 5.35 -13.43 -13.43
C LEU A 31 4.87 -12.32 -14.36
N ARG A 32 5.19 -12.37 -15.66
CA ARG A 32 4.76 -11.35 -16.63
C ARG A 32 3.25 -11.28 -16.86
N LYS A 33 2.54 -12.40 -16.69
CA LYS A 33 1.09 -12.47 -16.92
C LYS A 33 0.30 -12.00 -15.71
N GLU A 34 0.76 -12.33 -14.50
CA GLU A 34 0.05 -12.06 -13.25
C GLU A 34 0.52 -10.77 -12.56
N PHE A 35 1.76 -10.36 -12.80
CA PHE A 35 2.44 -9.22 -12.14
C PHE A 35 3.33 -8.46 -13.15
N ASP A 36 2.71 -7.76 -14.09
CA ASP A 36 3.41 -7.09 -15.19
C ASP A 36 4.34 -5.96 -14.73
N ASP A 37 4.01 -5.29 -13.64
CA ASP A 37 4.81 -4.28 -12.96
C ASP A 37 6.14 -4.83 -12.40
N LEU A 38 6.17 -6.09 -11.98
CA LEU A 38 7.37 -6.73 -11.44
C LEU A 38 8.43 -7.01 -12.51
N GLU A 39 8.06 -7.12 -13.80
CA GLU A 39 9.03 -7.31 -14.89
C GLU A 39 10.04 -6.16 -14.94
N GLU A 40 9.55 -4.92 -14.83
CA GLU A 40 10.39 -3.72 -14.82
C GLU A 40 11.25 -3.65 -13.55
N ALA A 41 10.66 -3.97 -12.40
CA ALA A 41 11.37 -3.99 -11.12
C ALA A 41 12.54 -4.98 -11.12
N VAL A 42 12.30 -6.24 -11.54
CA VAL A 42 13.34 -7.28 -11.63
C VAL A 42 14.43 -6.87 -12.63
N THR A 43 14.07 -6.27 -13.76
CA THR A 43 15.05 -5.76 -14.74
C THR A 43 15.92 -4.65 -14.15
N GLY A 44 15.32 -3.76 -13.36
CA GLY A 44 16.04 -2.70 -12.65
C GLY A 44 17.02 -3.24 -11.59
N VAL A 45 16.68 -4.35 -10.93
CA VAL A 45 17.58 -5.08 -10.04
C VAL A 45 18.70 -5.76 -10.83
N ALA A 46 18.40 -6.50 -11.89
CA ALA A 46 19.41 -7.20 -12.69
C ALA A 46 20.45 -6.23 -13.29
N THR A 47 20.03 -5.03 -13.68
CA THR A 47 20.90 -4.03 -14.32
C THR A 47 21.94 -3.43 -13.35
N ARG A 48 21.57 -3.22 -12.08
CA ARG A 48 22.40 -2.50 -11.09
C ARG A 48 22.90 -3.39 -9.96
N GLY A 49 22.20 -4.48 -9.68
CA GLY A 49 22.32 -5.29 -8.47
C GLY A 49 23.69 -5.95 -8.29
N LEU A 50 24.33 -6.38 -9.38
CA LEU A 50 25.65 -7.02 -9.33
C LEU A 50 26.71 -6.15 -8.64
N ALA A 51 26.63 -4.82 -8.81
CA ALA A 51 27.54 -3.88 -8.16
C ALA A 51 27.36 -3.81 -6.63
N TYR A 52 26.19 -4.24 -6.14
CA TYR A 52 25.77 -4.23 -4.73
C TYR A 52 25.62 -5.64 -4.13
N GLY A 53 26.01 -6.71 -4.86
CA GLY A 53 25.88 -8.09 -4.38
C GLY A 53 24.46 -8.64 -4.47
N VAL A 54 23.59 -8.03 -5.27
CA VAL A 54 22.24 -8.52 -5.53
C VAL A 54 22.23 -9.24 -6.88
N HIS A 55 21.92 -10.54 -6.85
CA HIS A 55 21.93 -11.45 -7.99
C HIS A 55 20.50 -11.83 -8.35
N VAL A 56 20.26 -12.10 -9.63
CA VAL A 56 18.95 -12.53 -10.13
C VAL A 56 19.13 -13.87 -10.84
N VAL A 57 18.32 -14.86 -10.46
CA VAL A 57 18.23 -16.18 -11.09
C VAL A 57 16.83 -16.32 -11.64
N VAL A 58 16.71 -16.55 -12.95
CA VAL A 58 15.40 -16.71 -13.60
C VAL A 58 15.31 -18.07 -14.28
N GLY A 59 14.26 -18.81 -13.95
CA GLY A 59 13.78 -19.98 -14.67
C GLY A 59 12.73 -19.57 -15.72
N CYS A 60 12.92 -19.97 -16.96
CA CYS A 60 11.96 -19.78 -18.04
C CYS A 60 12.00 -20.97 -19.01
N SER A 61 10.86 -21.30 -19.62
CA SER A 61 10.77 -22.44 -20.56
C SER A 61 11.38 -22.12 -21.92
N ARG A 62 11.33 -20.85 -22.35
CA ARG A 62 11.88 -20.41 -23.63
C ARG A 62 12.65 -19.10 -23.43
N PRO A 63 13.89 -18.99 -23.92
CA PRO A 63 14.67 -17.75 -23.82
C PRO A 63 14.01 -16.53 -24.45
N ILE A 64 13.14 -16.72 -25.45
CA ILE A 64 12.40 -15.63 -26.11
C ILE A 64 11.35 -14.97 -25.21
N ASP A 65 10.94 -15.63 -24.12
CA ASP A 65 10.01 -15.06 -23.14
C ASP A 65 10.67 -13.94 -22.31
N LEU A 66 12.01 -13.91 -22.27
CA LEU A 66 12.80 -12.82 -21.69
C LEU A 66 12.99 -11.71 -22.74
N ARG A 67 12.69 -10.46 -22.36
CA ARG A 67 13.04 -9.30 -23.20
C ARG A 67 14.55 -9.20 -23.34
N ALA A 68 15.03 -8.74 -24.51
CA ALA A 68 16.45 -8.67 -24.83
C ALA A 68 17.26 -7.90 -23.76
N ASN A 69 16.74 -6.78 -23.27
CA ASN A 69 17.38 -5.95 -22.24
C ASN A 69 17.61 -6.66 -20.90
N LEU A 70 16.79 -7.65 -20.55
CA LEU A 70 17.01 -8.48 -19.35
C LEU A 70 17.84 -9.72 -19.70
N ARG A 71 17.49 -10.39 -20.80
CA ARG A 71 18.14 -11.62 -21.26
C ARG A 71 19.66 -11.43 -21.42
N ASP A 72 20.07 -10.32 -21.99
CA ASP A 72 21.47 -10.05 -22.30
C ASP A 72 22.29 -9.66 -21.04
N LEU A 73 21.65 -9.47 -19.87
CA LEU A 73 22.32 -9.25 -18.59
C LEU A 73 22.79 -10.56 -17.93
N PHE A 74 22.23 -11.71 -18.34
CA PHE A 74 22.61 -13.00 -17.76
C PHE A 74 23.95 -13.49 -18.31
N GLY A 75 25.01 -13.27 -17.52
CA GLY A 75 26.36 -13.75 -17.84
C GLY A 75 26.56 -15.26 -17.65
N SER A 76 25.67 -15.94 -16.93
CA SER A 76 25.72 -17.39 -16.69
C SER A 76 24.38 -18.02 -17.07
N ASN A 77 24.40 -18.83 -18.13
CA ASN A 77 23.21 -19.52 -18.65
C ASN A 77 23.40 -21.03 -18.55
N VAL A 78 22.42 -21.69 -17.93
CA VAL A 78 22.30 -23.16 -17.88
C VAL A 78 21.12 -23.53 -18.77
N GLU A 79 21.41 -24.01 -19.97
CA GLU A 79 20.38 -24.36 -20.96
C GLU A 79 20.08 -25.85 -20.86
N LEU A 80 18.88 -26.22 -20.41
CA LEU A 80 18.42 -27.61 -20.43
C LEU A 80 17.83 -27.98 -21.79
N ARG A 81 17.30 -29.19 -21.94
CA ARG A 81 16.59 -29.59 -23.17
C ARG A 81 15.46 -28.59 -23.50
N LEU A 82 15.59 -27.90 -24.62
CA LEU A 82 14.57 -27.01 -25.17
C LEU A 82 13.53 -27.77 -25.98
N GLY A 83 12.32 -27.23 -26.18
CA GLY A 83 11.35 -27.81 -27.12
C GLY A 83 11.84 -27.73 -28.57
N ASP A 84 12.28 -26.53 -28.98
CA ASP A 84 12.87 -26.27 -30.29
C ASP A 84 14.34 -25.84 -30.14
N PRO A 85 15.32 -26.58 -30.68
CA PRO A 85 16.73 -26.20 -30.66
C PRO A 85 17.04 -24.88 -31.37
N ILE A 86 16.13 -24.32 -32.19
CA ILE A 86 16.31 -22.99 -32.79
C ILE A 86 16.31 -21.87 -31.72
N ASP A 87 15.64 -22.10 -30.59
CA ASP A 87 15.55 -21.16 -29.47
C ASP A 87 16.82 -21.18 -28.59
N SER A 88 17.80 -22.04 -28.89
CA SER A 88 19.06 -22.17 -28.17
C SER A 88 19.82 -20.84 -28.12
N MET A 89 20.26 -20.44 -26.93
CA MET A 89 21.15 -19.30 -26.72
C MET A 89 22.63 -19.67 -26.84
N VAL A 90 22.97 -20.95 -26.69
CA VAL A 90 24.37 -21.42 -26.75
C VAL A 90 24.79 -21.80 -28.17
N ASP A 91 24.20 -22.85 -28.73
CA ASP A 91 24.52 -23.40 -30.04
C ASP A 91 23.46 -24.44 -30.46
N ARG A 92 22.80 -24.21 -31.60
CA ARG A 92 21.76 -25.09 -32.14
C ARG A 92 22.24 -26.55 -32.31
N ALA A 93 23.46 -26.75 -32.79
CA ALA A 93 23.99 -28.10 -33.04
C ALA A 93 24.21 -28.87 -31.73
N SER A 94 24.59 -28.19 -30.66
CA SER A 94 24.77 -28.77 -29.33
C SER A 94 23.45 -29.01 -28.63
N ALA A 95 22.47 -28.10 -28.77
CA ALA A 95 21.11 -28.27 -28.26
C ALA A 95 20.39 -29.48 -28.89
N LEU A 96 20.58 -29.72 -30.20
CA LEU A 96 20.08 -30.91 -30.90
C LEU A 96 20.58 -32.24 -30.33
N ARG A 97 21.75 -32.24 -29.67
CA ARG A 97 22.36 -33.44 -29.09
C ARG A 97 21.96 -33.68 -27.64
N VAL A 98 21.20 -32.77 -27.02
CA VAL A 98 20.69 -32.96 -25.66
C VAL A 98 19.57 -34.02 -25.69
N PRO A 99 19.65 -35.11 -24.91
CA PRO A 99 18.64 -36.17 -24.95
C PRO A 99 17.27 -35.72 -24.43
N GLU A 100 16.18 -36.18 -25.06
CA GLU A 100 14.81 -35.79 -24.71
C GLU A 100 14.30 -36.37 -23.39
N ASN A 101 14.54 -37.66 -23.15
CA ASN A 101 14.01 -38.38 -21.99
C ASN A 101 15.05 -38.48 -20.85
N ALA A 102 15.92 -37.47 -20.70
CA ALA A 102 16.95 -37.43 -19.66
C ALA A 102 16.93 -36.08 -18.91
N PRO A 103 16.00 -35.91 -17.94
CA PRO A 103 15.94 -34.71 -17.13
C PRO A 103 17.27 -34.34 -16.48
N GLY A 104 17.55 -33.03 -16.39
CA GLY A 104 18.82 -32.51 -15.88
C GLY A 104 19.97 -32.51 -16.89
N ARG A 105 19.80 -33.07 -18.11
CA ARG A 105 20.76 -32.86 -19.21
C ARG A 105 20.58 -31.49 -19.85
N GLY A 106 21.69 -30.92 -20.28
CA GLY A 106 21.72 -29.62 -20.95
C GLY A 106 23.05 -29.30 -21.59
N VAL A 107 23.21 -28.05 -21.99
CA VAL A 107 24.43 -27.47 -22.53
C VAL A 107 24.79 -26.22 -21.74
N CYS A 108 26.08 -26.01 -21.46
CA CYS A 108 26.59 -24.78 -20.86
C CYS A 108 27.22 -23.87 -21.91
N ALA A 109 27.54 -22.62 -21.56
CA ALA A 109 28.12 -21.63 -22.48
C ALA A 109 29.37 -22.11 -23.24
N SER A 110 30.13 -23.05 -22.67
CA SER A 110 31.30 -23.67 -23.33
C SER A 110 30.95 -24.78 -24.34
N ARG A 111 29.67 -24.98 -24.64
CA ARG A 111 29.10 -26.00 -25.55
C ARG A 111 29.26 -27.46 -25.10
N HIS A 112 29.74 -27.68 -23.88
CA HIS A 112 29.80 -29.02 -23.30
C HIS A 112 28.43 -29.47 -22.81
N GLN A 113 28.17 -30.77 -22.94
CA GLN A 113 27.01 -31.41 -22.33
C GLN A 113 27.20 -31.45 -20.82
N ILE A 114 26.14 -31.11 -20.09
CA ILE A 114 26.12 -31.10 -18.62
C ILE A 114 25.03 -32.02 -18.09
N LEU A 115 25.19 -32.43 -16.83
CA LEU A 115 24.16 -33.06 -16.03
C LEU A 115 24.05 -32.32 -14.71
N MET A 116 22.85 -31.86 -14.38
CA MET A 116 22.55 -31.25 -13.08
C MET A 116 22.68 -32.28 -11.97
N ALA A 117 23.44 -31.93 -10.92
CA ALA A 117 23.53 -32.74 -9.72
C ALA A 117 22.20 -32.71 -8.95
N LEU A 118 21.88 -33.81 -8.27
CA LEU A 118 20.74 -33.86 -7.36
C LEU A 118 21.05 -33.11 -6.06
N PRO A 119 20.14 -32.29 -5.52
CA PRO A 119 20.34 -31.55 -4.27
C PRO A 119 20.20 -32.47 -3.04
N ARG A 120 21.19 -33.34 -2.81
CA ARG A 120 21.20 -34.33 -1.72
C ARG A 120 22.64 -34.58 -1.22
N LEU A 121 22.76 -35.03 0.03
CA LEU A 121 24.05 -35.40 0.68
C LEU A 121 24.09 -36.86 1.14
N ASP A 122 23.03 -37.63 0.87
CA ASP A 122 22.83 -39.03 1.27
C ASP A 122 23.60 -40.05 0.41
N SER A 123 24.44 -39.56 -0.53
CA SER A 123 25.15 -40.37 -1.54
C SER A 123 24.25 -41.16 -2.50
N VAL A 124 22.93 -40.93 -2.49
CA VAL A 124 21.98 -41.56 -3.41
C VAL A 124 22.02 -40.84 -4.76
N GLN A 125 22.21 -41.57 -5.85
CA GLN A 125 22.26 -41.00 -7.20
C GLN A 125 20.94 -41.12 -7.98
N ALA A 126 19.90 -41.70 -7.37
CA ALA A 126 18.57 -41.86 -7.95
C ALA A 126 17.65 -40.68 -7.59
N ALA A 127 16.69 -40.40 -8.48
CA ALA A 127 15.71 -39.32 -8.30
C ALA A 127 14.38 -39.78 -7.67
N ASP A 128 14.18 -41.08 -7.45
CA ASP A 128 12.90 -41.68 -7.03
C ASP A 128 12.36 -41.10 -5.71
N ASP A 129 13.25 -40.78 -4.77
CA ASP A 129 12.92 -40.10 -3.50
C ASP A 129 13.65 -38.77 -3.39
N LEU A 130 13.52 -37.88 -4.39
CA LEU A 130 14.20 -36.58 -4.33
C LEU A 130 13.74 -35.71 -3.15
N ALA A 131 12.47 -35.80 -2.77
CA ALA A 131 11.92 -35.05 -1.65
C ALA A 131 12.59 -35.43 -0.32
N GLY A 132 12.76 -36.72 -0.03
CA GLY A 132 13.45 -37.18 1.18
C GLY A 132 14.92 -36.74 1.24
N GLY A 133 15.64 -36.84 0.13
CA GLY A 133 17.05 -36.41 0.06
C GLY A 133 17.24 -34.91 0.24
N LEU A 134 16.35 -34.11 -0.35
CA LEU A 134 16.36 -32.65 -0.18
C LEU A 134 16.03 -32.27 1.27
N ALA A 135 15.03 -32.90 1.89
CA ALA A 135 14.69 -32.68 3.30
C ALA A 135 15.89 -32.98 4.21
N GLY A 136 16.57 -34.12 3.99
CA GLY A 136 17.78 -34.47 4.73
C GLY A 136 18.93 -33.46 4.55
N LEU A 137 19.13 -32.94 3.32
CA LEU A 137 20.09 -31.86 3.07
C LEU A 137 19.72 -30.59 3.85
N VAL A 138 18.46 -30.17 3.83
CA VAL A 138 17.98 -28.97 4.53
C VAL A 138 18.16 -29.12 6.05
N ASP A 139 17.79 -30.26 6.62
CA ASP A 139 17.93 -30.55 8.04
C ASP A 139 19.40 -30.54 8.47
N ALA A 140 20.29 -31.15 7.68
CA ALA A 140 21.72 -31.15 7.97
C ALA A 140 22.32 -29.73 7.97
N VAL A 141 21.95 -28.90 6.98
CA VAL A 141 22.40 -27.50 6.91
C VAL A 141 21.85 -26.68 8.08
N ALA A 142 20.55 -26.84 8.40
CA ALA A 142 19.91 -26.13 9.49
C ALA A 142 20.47 -26.53 10.87
N ALA A 143 20.84 -27.79 11.06
CA ALA A 143 21.46 -28.28 12.30
C ALA A 143 22.91 -27.81 12.46
N ALA A 144 23.65 -27.63 11.35
CA ALA A 144 25.04 -27.19 11.37
C ALA A 144 25.21 -25.67 11.56
N TRP A 145 24.20 -24.87 11.19
CA TRP A 145 24.26 -23.41 11.28
C TRP A 145 23.79 -22.88 12.65
N THR A 146 24.68 -22.19 13.36
CA THR A 146 24.41 -21.62 14.70
C THR A 146 24.28 -20.09 14.71
N GLY A 147 24.50 -19.43 13.57
CA GLY A 147 24.36 -17.97 13.44
C GLY A 147 22.94 -17.53 13.11
N ASP A 148 22.80 -16.23 12.83
CA ASP A 148 21.51 -15.66 12.42
C ASP A 148 21.03 -16.25 11.09
N ARG A 149 19.72 -16.43 10.97
CA ARG A 149 19.09 -16.88 9.73
C ARG A 149 19.03 -15.74 8.73
N ALA A 150 18.84 -16.09 7.45
CA ALA A 150 18.56 -15.10 6.42
C ALA A 150 17.35 -14.22 6.83
N PRO A 151 17.46 -12.88 6.71
CA PRO A 151 16.36 -11.99 7.04
C PRO A 151 15.09 -12.34 6.25
N ALA A 152 13.96 -12.43 6.94
CA ALA A 152 12.68 -12.71 6.30
C ALA A 152 12.21 -11.51 5.46
N VAL A 153 11.47 -11.79 4.38
CA VAL A 153 10.75 -10.73 3.64
C VAL A 153 9.73 -10.12 4.59
N ARG A 154 9.86 -8.81 4.85
CA ARG A 154 8.94 -8.09 5.71
C ARG A 154 7.63 -7.89 4.94
N MET A 155 6.54 -8.39 5.50
CA MET A 155 5.20 -8.30 4.90
C MET A 155 4.38 -7.21 5.56
N LEU A 156 3.43 -6.63 4.82
CA LEU A 156 2.38 -5.83 5.45
C LEU A 156 1.62 -6.70 6.47
N PRO A 157 1.57 -6.29 7.75
CA PRO A 157 0.86 -7.05 8.77
C PRO A 157 -0.63 -7.09 8.45
N THR A 158 -1.30 -8.16 8.87
CA THR A 158 -2.77 -8.27 8.76
C THR A 158 -3.49 -7.38 9.78
N LYS A 159 -2.83 -7.09 10.90
CA LYS A 159 -3.32 -6.21 11.96
C LYS A 159 -2.17 -5.36 12.46
N LEU A 160 -2.27 -4.05 12.28
CA LEU A 160 -1.30 -3.08 12.76
C LEU A 160 -1.87 -2.39 14.00
N PRO A 161 -1.36 -2.63 15.23
CA PRO A 161 -1.83 -1.91 16.41
C PRO A 161 -1.52 -0.41 16.31
N TYR A 162 -2.43 0.46 16.76
CA TYR A 162 -2.18 1.90 16.79
C TYR A 162 -0.95 2.33 17.57
N GLY A 163 -0.66 1.67 18.70
CA GLY A 163 0.55 1.95 19.49
C GLY A 163 1.87 1.63 18.78
N ALA A 164 1.83 0.98 17.60
CA ALA A 164 3.01 0.78 16.76
C ALA A 164 3.30 1.96 15.82
N LEU A 165 2.35 2.89 15.67
CA LEU A 165 2.58 4.13 14.93
C LEU A 165 3.47 5.09 15.74
N PRO A 166 4.26 5.95 15.07
CA PRO A 166 4.94 7.05 15.74
C PRO A 166 3.97 7.89 16.58
N ALA A 167 4.43 8.36 17.74
CA ALA A 167 3.61 9.18 18.64
C ALA A 167 3.26 10.54 18.01
N ASP A 168 4.25 11.17 17.37
CA ASP A 168 4.12 12.51 16.81
C ASP A 168 3.92 12.47 15.29
N ASP A 169 3.07 13.38 14.80
CA ASP A 169 2.88 13.63 13.39
C ASP A 169 3.76 14.83 12.97
N PRO A 170 4.65 14.69 11.96
CA PRO A 170 5.70 15.66 11.67
C PRO A 170 5.19 17.06 11.30
N ASP A 171 4.00 17.16 10.69
CA ASP A 171 3.42 18.41 10.19
C ASP A 171 2.00 18.69 10.71
N GLY A 172 1.67 18.24 11.93
CA GLY A 172 0.38 18.49 12.60
C GLY A 172 -0.84 17.89 11.88
N LEU A 173 -1.28 18.50 10.78
CA LEU A 173 -2.43 18.05 9.98
C LEU A 173 -2.08 16.87 9.05
N ARG A 174 -0.82 16.45 9.06
CA ARG A 174 -0.32 15.26 8.37
C ARG A 174 -0.39 14.04 9.29
N LEU A 175 -1.59 13.50 9.41
CA LEU A 175 -1.91 12.43 10.34
C LEU A 175 -1.35 11.09 9.86
N THR A 176 -0.55 10.42 10.68
CA THR A 176 -0.11 9.05 10.39
C THR A 176 -1.24 8.07 10.67
N VAL A 177 -1.62 7.29 9.66
CA VAL A 177 -2.79 6.39 9.72
C VAL A 177 -2.41 4.92 9.56
N GLY A 178 -1.16 4.60 9.25
CA GLY A 178 -0.76 3.23 8.94
C GLY A 178 0.68 3.13 8.45
N ILE A 179 0.95 2.10 7.65
CA ILE A 179 2.21 1.92 6.92
C ILE A 179 1.97 1.59 5.45
N VAL A 180 2.90 1.98 4.58
CA VAL A 180 2.87 1.65 3.13
C VAL A 180 3.56 0.31 2.87
N GLU A 181 3.15 -0.40 1.81
CA GLU A 181 3.75 -1.70 1.43
C GLU A 181 5.22 -1.58 1.01
N GLN A 182 5.56 -0.50 0.30
CA GLN A 182 6.81 -0.38 -0.43
C GLN A 182 8.05 -0.44 0.46
N ASP A 183 8.01 0.24 1.61
CA ASP A 183 9.14 0.32 2.55
C ASP A 183 8.74 0.05 4.01
N LEU A 184 7.46 -0.23 4.28
CA LEU A 184 6.87 -0.31 5.62
C LEU A 184 7.04 0.96 6.45
N GLY A 185 7.30 2.08 5.77
CA GLY A 185 7.32 3.40 6.36
C GLY A 185 5.91 3.93 6.66
N PRO A 186 5.80 5.05 7.39
CA PRO A 186 4.51 5.63 7.78
C PRO A 186 3.64 6.02 6.59
N ALA A 187 2.37 5.63 6.61
CA ALA A 187 1.34 6.13 5.70
C ALA A 187 0.65 7.35 6.32
N HIS A 188 0.52 8.42 5.55
CA HIS A 188 -0.03 9.69 6.02
C HIS A 188 -1.29 10.09 5.25
N VAL A 189 -2.21 10.76 5.96
CA VAL A 189 -3.27 11.59 5.37
C VAL A 189 -2.92 13.04 5.69
N ASP A 190 -2.61 13.83 4.66
CA ASP A 190 -2.26 15.24 4.82
C ASP A 190 -3.47 16.15 4.64
N LEU A 191 -4.15 16.42 5.76
CA LEU A 191 -5.30 17.33 5.81
C LEU A 191 -4.90 18.81 5.75
N GLY A 192 -3.61 19.12 5.82
CA GLY A 192 -3.08 20.48 5.68
C GLY A 192 -2.90 20.87 4.21
N ALA A 193 -2.46 19.92 3.39
CA ALA A 193 -2.39 20.04 1.95
C ALA A 193 -3.78 19.86 1.31
N ASP A 194 -4.45 18.76 1.65
CA ASP A 194 -5.73 18.37 1.08
C ASP A 194 -6.79 18.21 2.20
N PRO A 195 -7.66 19.22 2.42
CA PRO A 195 -8.47 19.30 3.64
C PRO A 195 -9.50 18.19 3.81
N HIS A 196 -9.77 17.39 2.78
CA HIS A 196 -10.82 16.39 2.80
C HIS A 196 -10.32 15.02 2.34
N LEU A 197 -10.97 13.96 2.81
CA LEU A 197 -10.65 12.58 2.45
C LEU A 197 -11.93 11.81 2.10
N LEU A 198 -11.93 11.16 0.94
CA LEU A 198 -12.98 10.23 0.53
C LEU A 198 -12.55 8.79 0.79
N VAL A 199 -13.38 8.00 1.48
CA VAL A 199 -13.07 6.61 1.81
C VAL A 199 -14.17 5.71 1.26
N LEU A 200 -13.80 4.78 0.39
CA LEU A 200 -14.72 3.78 -0.15
C LEU A 200 -14.32 2.39 0.33
N GLY A 201 -15.29 1.59 0.75
CA GLY A 201 -15.06 0.20 1.10
C GLY A 201 -16.31 -0.53 1.54
N ASP A 202 -16.40 -1.83 1.30
CA ASP A 202 -17.56 -2.63 1.69
C ASP A 202 -17.68 -2.83 3.20
N THR A 203 -18.71 -3.57 3.60
CA THR A 203 -18.96 -3.91 5.01
C THR A 203 -17.74 -4.61 5.61
N GLN A 204 -17.36 -4.26 6.85
CA GLN A 204 -16.21 -4.81 7.58
C GLN A 204 -14.82 -4.59 6.93
N SER A 205 -14.71 -3.70 5.94
CA SER A 205 -13.41 -3.36 5.31
C SER A 205 -12.50 -2.47 6.18
N GLY A 206 -13.03 -1.83 7.22
CA GLY A 206 -12.27 -0.96 8.13
C GLY A 206 -12.64 0.52 8.13
N LYS A 207 -13.71 0.94 7.42
CA LYS A 207 -14.19 2.34 7.36
C LYS A 207 -14.36 3.00 8.74
N THR A 208 -15.20 2.42 9.61
CA THR A 208 -15.44 2.94 10.96
C THR A 208 -14.16 2.91 11.81
N SER A 209 -13.32 1.89 11.65
CA SER A 209 -12.03 1.80 12.36
C SER A 209 -11.06 2.91 11.95
N LEU A 210 -11.07 3.33 10.68
CA LEU A 210 -10.30 4.48 10.22
C LEU A 210 -10.81 5.78 10.83
N LEU A 211 -12.12 6.00 10.88
CA LEU A 211 -12.67 7.21 11.51
C LEU A 211 -12.34 7.27 12.99
N ARG A 212 -12.42 6.13 13.69
CA ARG A 212 -11.94 5.99 15.07
C ARG A 212 -10.46 6.34 15.20
N LEU A 213 -9.64 5.81 14.31
CA LEU A 213 -8.20 6.11 14.25
C LEU A 213 -7.93 7.60 14.08
N LEU A 214 -8.61 8.25 13.14
CA LEU A 214 -8.48 9.68 12.89
C LEU A 214 -8.96 10.51 14.09
N ALA A 215 -10.11 10.16 14.67
CA ALA A 215 -10.61 10.80 15.89
C ALA A 215 -9.59 10.72 17.03
N ARG A 216 -9.04 9.52 17.28
CA ARG A 216 -8.02 9.31 18.31
C ARG A 216 -6.75 10.11 18.02
N ARG A 217 -6.26 10.09 16.78
CA ARG A 217 -5.11 10.87 16.34
C ARG A 217 -5.30 12.37 16.56
N ILE A 218 -6.46 12.91 16.16
CA ILE A 218 -6.77 14.34 16.34
C ILE A 218 -6.73 14.72 17.83
N VAL A 219 -7.31 13.88 18.70
CA VAL A 219 -7.34 14.11 20.15
C VAL A 219 -5.96 14.01 20.78
N ASP A 220 -5.13 13.06 20.34
CA ASP A 220 -3.76 12.88 20.84
C ASP A 220 -2.84 14.02 20.37
N THR A 221 -3.03 14.53 19.15
CA THR A 221 -2.17 15.57 18.54
C THR A 221 -2.57 16.99 18.94
N TYR A 222 -3.86 17.26 19.17
CA TYR A 222 -4.38 18.62 19.36
C TYR A 222 -5.12 18.82 20.67
N GLY A 223 -4.85 19.96 21.32
CA GLY A 223 -5.71 20.47 22.37
C GLY A 223 -7.11 20.81 21.85
N PRO A 224 -8.15 20.77 22.70
CA PRO A 224 -9.51 21.11 22.30
C PRO A 224 -9.65 22.52 21.70
N ASP A 225 -8.87 23.48 22.19
CA ASP A 225 -8.77 24.85 21.68
C ASP A 225 -8.23 24.95 20.24
N ARG A 226 -7.55 23.90 19.77
CA ARG A 226 -6.95 23.82 18.42
C ARG A 226 -7.71 22.91 17.46
N ALA A 227 -8.47 21.94 17.95
CA ALA A 227 -9.25 21.03 17.11
C ALA A 227 -10.61 20.70 17.72
N ARG A 228 -11.64 20.72 16.88
CA ARG A 228 -13.01 20.37 17.19
C ARG A 228 -13.52 19.32 16.23
N VAL A 229 -14.31 18.38 16.73
CA VAL A 229 -14.80 17.25 15.93
C VAL A 229 -16.33 17.20 15.96
N ILE A 230 -16.93 17.06 14.79
CA ILE A 230 -18.32 16.63 14.62
C ILE A 230 -18.29 15.21 14.06
N VAL A 231 -19.06 14.32 14.66
CA VAL A 231 -19.22 12.94 14.19
C VAL A 231 -20.62 12.77 13.64
N VAL A 232 -20.75 12.18 12.46
CA VAL A 232 -22.03 11.79 11.86
C VAL A 232 -21.97 10.28 11.66
N ASP A 233 -22.76 9.56 12.45
CA ASP A 233 -22.79 8.10 12.42
C ASP A 233 -24.17 7.62 12.87
N HIS A 234 -25.00 7.26 11.89
CA HIS A 234 -26.37 6.81 12.13
C HIS A 234 -26.42 5.39 12.73
N ARG A 235 -25.30 4.65 12.70
CA ARG A 235 -25.18 3.31 13.31
C ARG A 235 -24.59 3.33 14.70
N ARG A 236 -24.09 4.49 15.15
CA ARG A 236 -23.61 4.73 16.51
C ARG A 236 -22.39 3.85 16.91
N GLY A 237 -21.60 3.41 15.94
CA GLY A 237 -20.34 2.69 16.13
C GLY A 237 -19.15 3.56 16.55
N LEU A 238 -19.30 4.88 16.51
CA LEU A 238 -18.30 5.88 16.94
C LEU A 238 -18.68 6.61 18.25
N LEU A 239 -19.72 6.15 18.95
CA LEU A 239 -20.07 6.72 20.26
C LEU A 239 -18.91 6.54 21.25
N GLY A 240 -18.60 7.60 22.01
CA GLY A 240 -17.55 7.58 23.03
C GLY A 240 -16.11 7.69 22.49
N GLU A 241 -15.91 7.66 21.17
CA GLU A 241 -14.57 7.71 20.57
C GLU A 241 -13.92 9.10 20.63
N VAL A 242 -14.74 10.15 20.73
CA VAL A 242 -14.29 11.55 20.87
C VAL A 242 -14.64 12.04 22.27
N PRO A 243 -13.67 12.55 23.06
CA PRO A 243 -13.95 13.07 24.39
C PRO A 243 -14.83 14.35 24.32
N PRO A 244 -15.65 14.62 25.35
CA PRO A 244 -16.53 15.81 25.37
C PRO A 244 -15.80 17.13 25.18
N GLY A 245 -14.52 17.19 25.54
CA GLY A 245 -13.67 18.36 25.32
C GLY A 245 -13.55 18.73 23.85
N HIS A 246 -13.42 17.76 22.94
CA HIS A 246 -13.22 17.96 21.50
C HIS A 246 -14.51 17.84 20.68
N LEU A 247 -15.51 17.11 21.17
CA LEU A 247 -16.76 16.84 20.48
C LEU A 247 -17.68 18.07 20.47
N LEU A 248 -17.99 18.61 19.29
CA LEU A 248 -18.99 19.66 19.11
C LEU A 248 -20.41 19.11 18.99
N GLY A 249 -20.56 17.92 18.40
CA GLY A 249 -21.85 17.32 18.18
C GLY A 249 -21.75 15.94 17.55
N PHE A 250 -22.80 15.15 17.75
CA PHE A 250 -22.93 13.80 17.21
C PHE A 250 -24.27 13.68 16.47
N GLY A 251 -24.23 13.53 15.14
CA GLY A 251 -25.40 13.32 14.30
C GLY A 251 -25.76 11.84 14.22
N VAL A 252 -26.94 11.48 14.75
CA VAL A 252 -27.43 10.08 14.80
C VAL A 252 -28.55 9.80 13.80
N ASP A 253 -29.15 10.84 13.23
CA ASP A 253 -30.24 10.76 12.26
C ASP A 253 -30.21 11.98 11.32
N GLN A 254 -31.10 12.01 10.33
CA GLN A 254 -31.11 13.04 9.29
C GLN A 254 -31.39 14.46 9.85
N GLU A 255 -32.31 14.60 10.80
CA GLU A 255 -32.73 15.90 11.35
C GLU A 255 -31.65 16.51 12.24
N SER A 256 -31.13 15.73 13.20
CA SER A 256 -30.04 16.15 14.07
C SER A 256 -28.77 16.47 13.28
N THR A 257 -28.44 15.65 12.26
CA THR A 257 -27.30 15.91 11.38
C THR A 257 -27.48 17.22 10.61
N ALA A 258 -28.67 17.47 10.05
CA ALA A 258 -28.92 18.69 9.29
C ALA A 258 -28.79 19.95 10.17
N GLY A 259 -29.32 19.91 11.40
CA GLY A 259 -29.15 20.98 12.38
C GLY A 259 -27.67 21.25 12.70
N LEU A 260 -26.91 20.19 13.01
CA LEU A 260 -25.47 20.28 13.30
C LEU A 260 -24.67 20.85 12.13
N MET A 261 -24.96 20.42 10.90
CA MET A 261 -24.28 20.92 9.70
C MET A 261 -24.62 22.38 9.42
N ALA A 262 -25.86 22.81 9.67
CA ALA A 262 -26.27 24.21 9.55
C ALA A 262 -25.59 25.11 10.61
N GLU A 263 -25.42 24.62 11.83
CA GLU A 263 -24.66 25.29 12.89
C GLU A 263 -23.17 25.38 12.55
N ALA A 264 -22.58 24.27 12.10
CA ALA A 264 -21.19 24.21 11.67
C ALA A 264 -20.93 25.18 10.52
N ALA A 265 -21.79 25.17 9.49
CA ALA A 265 -21.70 26.08 8.35
C ALA A 265 -21.76 27.55 8.78
N ARG A 266 -22.68 27.91 9.69
CA ARG A 266 -22.72 29.27 10.25
C ARG A 266 -21.45 29.62 11.02
N GLY A 267 -20.94 28.72 11.86
CA GLY A 267 -19.74 28.96 12.67
C GLY A 267 -18.45 29.12 11.85
N ILE A 268 -18.36 28.52 10.66
CA ILE A 268 -17.20 28.66 9.77
C ILE A 268 -17.39 29.72 8.68
N ALA A 269 -18.61 30.27 8.50
CA ALA A 269 -18.90 31.29 7.49
C ALA A 269 -18.07 32.55 7.66
N ASP A 270 -17.91 32.99 8.91
CA ASP A 270 -17.13 34.18 9.24
C ASP A 270 -15.62 34.01 9.00
N ARG A 271 -15.15 32.78 8.73
CA ARG A 271 -13.76 32.49 8.38
C ARG A 271 -13.47 32.64 6.89
N LEU A 272 -14.49 32.73 6.04
CA LEU A 272 -14.30 32.89 4.60
C LEU A 272 -13.50 34.18 4.32
N PRO A 273 -12.47 34.13 3.47
CA PRO A 273 -11.64 35.29 3.21
C PRO A 273 -12.48 36.38 2.51
N GLY A 274 -12.61 37.52 3.18
CA GLY A 274 -13.24 38.73 2.63
C GLY A 274 -12.34 39.47 1.64
N PRO A 275 -12.84 40.55 1.00
CA PRO A 275 -12.08 41.32 0.00
C PRO A 275 -10.82 41.98 0.56
N ASP A 276 -10.77 42.23 1.87
CA ASP A 276 -9.65 42.90 2.54
C ASP A 276 -8.52 41.94 2.95
N VAL A 277 -8.68 40.63 2.76
CA VAL A 277 -7.67 39.63 3.14
C VAL A 277 -6.52 39.66 2.14
N THR A 278 -5.32 39.96 2.64
CA THR A 278 -4.12 40.05 1.80
C THR A 278 -3.56 38.67 1.43
N PRO A 279 -2.79 38.55 0.34
CA PRO A 279 -2.10 37.30 -0.01
C PRO A 279 -1.12 36.78 1.06
N ALA A 280 -0.59 37.67 1.91
CA ALA A 280 0.26 37.27 3.04
C ALA A 280 -0.59 36.61 4.14
N GLN A 281 -1.73 37.21 4.49
CA GLN A 281 -2.67 36.64 5.46
C GLN A 281 -3.26 35.33 4.96
N LEU A 282 -3.60 35.22 3.65
CA LEU A 282 -4.06 33.97 3.02
C LEU A 282 -3.12 32.79 3.28
N ARG A 283 -1.81 33.00 3.13
CA ARG A 283 -0.80 31.94 3.33
C ARG A 283 -0.66 31.50 4.79
N THR A 284 -0.88 32.40 5.75
CA THR A 284 -0.69 32.14 7.18
C THR A 284 -1.99 31.91 7.94
N ARG A 285 -3.15 32.01 7.28
CA ARG A 285 -4.49 31.93 7.89
C ARG A 285 -4.74 32.96 8.98
N SER A 286 -4.03 34.09 8.96
CA SER A 286 -3.99 34.99 10.12
C SER A 286 -5.18 35.97 10.24
N TRP A 287 -6.18 35.91 9.36
CA TRP A 287 -7.38 36.77 9.44
C TRP A 287 -8.47 36.19 10.35
N TRP A 288 -8.36 34.91 10.71
CA TRP A 288 -9.24 34.27 11.69
C TRP A 288 -8.40 33.54 12.74
N GLN A 289 -9.02 33.24 13.88
CA GLN A 289 -8.44 32.43 14.94
C GLN A 289 -9.48 31.46 15.47
N GLY A 290 -9.03 30.33 15.99
CA GLY A 290 -9.88 29.30 16.58
C GLY A 290 -9.44 27.90 16.16
N PRO A 291 -10.19 26.88 16.58
CA PRO A 291 -9.86 25.50 16.27
C PRO A 291 -10.18 25.14 14.81
N GLU A 292 -9.39 24.23 14.28
CA GLU A 292 -9.70 23.46 13.08
C GLU A 292 -10.98 22.63 13.34
N LEU A 293 -11.86 22.51 12.35
CA LEU A 293 -13.11 21.75 12.42
C LEU A 293 -13.01 20.48 11.58
N PHE A 294 -13.08 19.32 12.23
CA PHE A 294 -13.12 18.01 11.56
C PHE A 294 -14.55 17.47 11.57
N VAL A 295 -15.08 17.15 10.39
CA VAL A 295 -16.37 16.49 10.22
C VAL A 295 -16.13 15.06 9.75
N LEU A 296 -16.32 14.10 10.64
CA LEU A 296 -16.14 12.68 10.39
C LEU A 296 -17.51 12.04 10.10
N VAL A 297 -17.72 11.58 8.87
CA VAL A 297 -19.00 11.05 8.40
C VAL A 297 -18.82 9.57 8.07
N ASP A 298 -19.45 8.69 8.86
CA ASP A 298 -19.47 7.25 8.61
C ASP A 298 -20.70 6.83 7.78
N ASP A 299 -20.52 5.79 6.96
CA ASP A 299 -21.57 5.20 6.11
C ASP A 299 -22.45 6.29 5.43
N TYR A 300 -21.82 7.21 4.69
CA TYR A 300 -22.49 8.34 4.03
C TYR A 300 -23.64 7.93 3.11
N ASP A 301 -23.63 6.70 2.58
CA ASP A 301 -24.76 6.12 1.84
C ASP A 301 -26.06 5.99 2.67
N LEU A 302 -25.99 6.08 4.00
CA LEU A 302 -27.14 6.15 4.91
C LEU A 302 -27.52 7.59 5.28
N VAL A 303 -26.55 8.51 5.18
CA VAL A 303 -26.73 9.93 5.52
C VAL A 303 -27.34 10.69 4.35
N ALA A 304 -26.84 10.45 3.14
CA ALA A 304 -27.38 11.02 1.92
C ALA A 304 -28.61 10.23 1.48
N SER A 305 -29.72 10.94 1.28
CA SER A 305 -30.97 10.34 0.83
C SER A 305 -31.52 11.10 -0.38
N PRO A 306 -32.39 10.47 -1.20
CA PRO A 306 -33.07 11.18 -2.28
C PRO A 306 -33.92 12.37 -1.82
N THR A 307 -34.39 12.36 -0.56
CA THR A 307 -35.22 13.42 0.02
C THR A 307 -34.40 14.60 0.56
N GLY A 308 -33.08 14.44 0.69
CA GLY A 308 -32.19 15.51 1.13
C GLY A 308 -30.84 14.98 1.61
N ASN A 309 -29.84 15.87 1.56
CA ASN A 309 -28.50 15.60 2.04
C ASN A 309 -28.14 16.59 3.16
N PRO A 310 -27.98 16.12 4.41
CA PRO A 310 -27.63 16.95 5.56
C PRO A 310 -26.33 17.74 5.42
N LEU A 311 -25.39 17.30 4.57
CA LEU A 311 -24.09 17.97 4.37
C LEU A 311 -24.16 19.16 3.41
N MET A 312 -25.30 19.41 2.77
CA MET A 312 -25.48 20.52 1.82
C MET A 312 -25.05 21.90 2.35
N PRO A 313 -25.29 22.28 3.63
CA PRO A 313 -24.85 23.57 4.15
C PRO A 313 -23.34 23.80 4.08
N LEU A 314 -22.52 22.74 4.13
CA LEU A 314 -21.06 22.84 4.04
C LEU A 314 -20.55 22.95 2.60
N MET A 315 -21.36 22.55 1.61
CA MET A 315 -20.95 22.45 0.21
C MET A 315 -20.30 23.73 -0.37
N PRO A 316 -20.82 24.95 -0.10
CA PRO A 316 -20.21 26.18 -0.63
C PRO A 316 -18.78 26.43 -0.15
N MET A 317 -18.38 25.81 0.96
CA MET A 317 -17.14 26.08 1.69
C MET A 317 -16.06 25.03 1.47
N LEU A 318 -16.39 23.89 0.88
CA LEU A 318 -15.46 22.77 0.67
C LEU A 318 -14.23 23.18 -0.14
N ALA A 319 -14.39 24.06 -1.14
CA ALA A 319 -13.23 24.51 -1.93
C ALA A 319 -12.26 25.39 -1.13
N GLN A 320 -12.75 26.06 -0.08
CA GLN A 320 -11.97 26.90 0.82
C GLN A 320 -11.63 26.16 2.12
N GLY A 321 -11.86 24.84 2.21
CA GLY A 321 -11.71 24.08 3.45
C GLY A 321 -10.32 24.26 4.08
N ARG A 322 -9.28 24.32 3.23
CA ARG A 322 -7.91 24.60 3.66
C ARG A 322 -7.77 25.98 4.30
N ASP A 323 -8.43 27.02 3.78
CA ASP A 323 -8.24 28.40 4.24
C ASP A 323 -9.01 28.68 5.53
N ILE A 324 -10.17 28.06 5.69
CA ILE A 324 -11.10 28.29 6.81
C ILE A 324 -10.97 27.25 7.94
N GLY A 325 -10.12 26.25 7.74
CA GLY A 325 -9.94 25.19 8.72
C GLY A 325 -11.11 24.22 8.82
N LEU A 326 -11.69 23.86 7.68
CA LEU A 326 -12.73 22.84 7.57
C LEU A 326 -12.14 21.58 6.93
N HIS A 327 -12.24 20.47 7.64
CA HIS A 327 -11.83 19.16 7.19
C HIS A 327 -13.02 18.21 7.18
N VAL A 328 -13.18 17.43 6.11
CA VAL A 328 -14.32 16.52 5.94
C VAL A 328 -13.77 15.16 5.54
N VAL A 329 -14.01 14.16 6.36
CA VAL A 329 -13.65 12.77 6.07
C VAL A 329 -14.94 11.99 5.93
N LEU A 330 -15.18 11.46 4.73
CA LEU A 330 -16.44 10.81 4.37
C LEU A 330 -16.16 9.37 4.00
N THR A 331 -16.78 8.44 4.71
CA THR A 331 -16.75 7.01 4.36
C THR A 331 -18.04 6.59 3.69
N ARG A 332 -17.95 5.66 2.75
CA ARG A 332 -19.11 5.10 2.04
C ARG A 332 -18.84 3.66 1.63
N ARG A 333 -19.89 2.86 1.51
CA ARG A 333 -19.81 1.55 0.85
C ARG A 333 -19.35 1.66 -0.59
N THR A 334 -18.70 0.61 -1.14
CA THR A 334 -18.43 0.54 -2.58
C THR A 334 -19.69 0.21 -3.37
N GLY A 335 -20.62 -0.55 -2.80
CA GLY A 335 -21.93 -0.82 -3.41
C GLY A 335 -22.64 0.45 -3.92
N GLY A 336 -22.99 0.46 -5.21
CA GLY A 336 -23.64 1.58 -5.88
C GLY A 336 -22.79 2.86 -5.98
N ALA A 337 -21.47 2.78 -5.74
CA ALA A 337 -20.58 3.94 -5.78
C ALA A 337 -20.52 4.58 -7.16
N GLY A 338 -20.67 3.79 -8.23
CA GLY A 338 -20.76 4.33 -9.58
C GLY A 338 -21.88 5.39 -9.74
N ARG A 339 -23.01 5.25 -9.03
CA ARG A 339 -24.09 6.25 -9.03
C ARG A 339 -23.80 7.43 -8.10
N ALA A 340 -23.19 7.17 -6.95
CA ALA A 340 -22.85 8.21 -5.97
C ALA A 340 -21.80 9.21 -6.48
N MET A 341 -21.04 8.85 -7.52
CA MET A 341 -20.15 9.76 -8.24
C MET A 341 -20.82 11.04 -8.76
N PHE A 342 -22.15 11.07 -8.82
CA PHE A 342 -22.95 12.22 -9.26
C PHE A 342 -23.71 12.90 -8.11
N GLU A 343 -23.63 12.39 -6.88
CA GLU A 343 -24.21 13.06 -5.72
C GLU A 343 -23.44 14.35 -5.42
N GLN A 344 -24.16 15.45 -5.17
CA GLN A 344 -23.60 16.81 -5.19
C GLN A 344 -22.38 17.00 -4.27
N VAL A 345 -22.47 16.57 -3.00
CA VAL A 345 -21.38 16.71 -2.02
C VAL A 345 -20.19 15.81 -2.39
N PHE A 346 -20.44 14.55 -2.74
CA PHE A 346 -19.39 13.60 -3.12
C PHE A 346 -18.67 14.05 -4.40
N ALA A 347 -19.44 14.46 -5.42
CA ALA A 347 -18.92 15.01 -6.66
C ALA A 347 -18.08 16.27 -6.40
N ARG A 348 -18.55 17.19 -5.55
CA ARG A 348 -17.79 18.39 -5.19
C ARG A 348 -16.44 18.05 -4.54
N LEU A 349 -16.41 17.12 -3.59
CA LEU A 349 -15.18 16.66 -2.94
C LEU A 349 -14.19 16.05 -3.94
N ARG A 350 -14.69 15.27 -4.91
CA ARG A 350 -13.86 14.73 -5.99
C ARG A 350 -13.33 15.82 -6.92
N ASP A 351 -14.18 16.78 -7.31
CA ASP A 351 -13.85 17.82 -8.28
C ASP A 351 -12.78 18.80 -7.75
N ILE A 352 -12.76 19.05 -6.43
CA ILE A 352 -11.68 19.82 -5.78
C ILE A 352 -10.39 19.00 -5.60
N GLY A 353 -10.39 17.71 -5.96
CA GLY A 353 -9.20 16.86 -5.98
C GLY A 353 -8.86 16.21 -4.65
N SER A 354 -9.84 16.01 -3.75
CA SER A 354 -9.61 15.37 -2.46
C SER A 354 -8.98 13.98 -2.63
N PRO A 355 -7.97 13.62 -1.81
CA PRO A 355 -7.46 12.27 -1.71
C PRO A 355 -8.56 11.24 -1.49
N GLY A 356 -8.29 10.04 -2.00
CA GLY A 356 -9.17 8.89 -1.91
C GLY A 356 -8.48 7.73 -1.22
N LEU A 357 -9.21 6.97 -0.41
CA LEU A 357 -8.78 5.71 0.13
C LEU A 357 -9.77 4.61 -0.28
N MET A 358 -9.29 3.67 -1.08
CA MET A 358 -10.05 2.50 -1.52
C MET A 358 -9.70 1.30 -0.65
N LEU A 359 -10.59 0.93 0.27
CA LEU A 359 -10.49 -0.33 1.02
C LEU A 359 -11.06 -1.49 0.18
N SER A 360 -11.25 -2.66 0.80
CA SER A 360 -11.86 -3.82 0.14
C SER A 360 -13.21 -3.49 -0.49
N GLY A 361 -13.44 -3.97 -1.71
CA GLY A 361 -14.74 -3.86 -2.39
C GLY A 361 -14.84 -4.71 -3.65
N ASP A 362 -15.99 -4.63 -4.33
CA ASP A 362 -16.26 -5.38 -5.56
C ASP A 362 -15.78 -4.64 -6.83
N ARG A 363 -14.99 -5.35 -7.65
CA ARG A 363 -14.48 -4.88 -8.94
C ARG A 363 -15.60 -4.57 -9.95
N ALA A 364 -16.80 -5.13 -9.77
CA ALA A 364 -17.96 -4.91 -10.63
C ALA A 364 -18.47 -3.46 -10.63
N GLU A 365 -18.16 -2.66 -9.59
CA GLU A 365 -18.53 -1.24 -9.50
C GLU A 365 -17.80 -0.35 -10.52
N GLY A 366 -16.77 -0.88 -11.19
CA GLY A 366 -15.98 -0.15 -12.16
C GLY A 366 -14.94 0.79 -11.53
N PRO A 367 -14.40 1.75 -12.29
CA PRO A 367 -13.43 2.71 -11.79
C PRO A 367 -14.10 3.74 -10.88
N LEU A 368 -13.50 3.99 -9.71
CA LEU A 368 -14.03 4.87 -8.68
C LEU A 368 -13.06 6.02 -8.36
N LEU A 369 -12.26 5.91 -7.30
CA LEU A 369 -11.34 6.96 -6.86
C LEU A 369 -10.06 6.93 -7.69
N GLY A 370 -9.71 8.03 -8.36
CA GLY A 370 -8.47 8.13 -9.16
C GLY A 370 -8.39 7.11 -10.31
N GLY A 371 -9.54 6.60 -10.78
CA GLY A 371 -9.61 5.54 -11.80
C GLY A 371 -9.37 4.12 -11.28
N LEU A 372 -9.10 3.96 -9.97
CA LEU A 372 -8.91 2.65 -9.35
C LEU A 372 -10.22 1.85 -9.35
N ARG A 373 -10.12 0.56 -9.66
CA ARG A 373 -11.21 -0.39 -9.43
C ARG A 373 -11.05 -1.00 -8.05
N ALA A 374 -12.16 -1.20 -7.35
CA ALA A 374 -12.12 -1.91 -6.08
C ALA A 374 -11.67 -3.37 -6.28
N GLU A 375 -11.06 -3.93 -5.25
CA GLU A 375 -10.63 -5.32 -5.22
C GLU A 375 -10.83 -5.91 -3.81
N PRO A 376 -10.95 -7.23 -3.67
CA PRO A 376 -10.99 -7.87 -2.36
C PRO A 376 -9.66 -7.65 -1.64
N LEU A 377 -9.72 -7.05 -0.45
CA LEU A 377 -8.55 -6.79 0.40
C LEU A 377 -8.84 -7.22 1.85
N PRO A 378 -7.81 -7.60 2.64
CA PRO A 378 -7.96 -7.80 4.07
C PRO A 378 -8.47 -6.52 4.77
N PRO A 379 -9.18 -6.64 5.92
CA PRO A 379 -9.63 -5.48 6.69
C PRO A 379 -8.48 -4.53 7.05
N GLY A 380 -8.73 -3.23 6.88
CA GLY A 380 -7.73 -2.18 7.11
C GLY A 380 -6.69 -2.05 6.00
N ARG A 381 -6.67 -2.92 4.99
CA ARG A 381 -5.84 -2.75 3.81
C ARG A 381 -6.59 -1.94 2.74
N GLY A 382 -5.88 -1.02 2.09
CA GLY A 382 -6.46 -0.20 1.04
C GLY A 382 -5.42 0.48 0.17
N ARG A 383 -5.87 1.08 -0.93
CA ARG A 383 -5.06 1.93 -1.81
C ARG A 383 -5.36 3.39 -1.52
N LEU A 384 -4.35 4.12 -1.05
CA LEU A 384 -4.42 5.57 -0.89
C LEU A 384 -4.03 6.22 -2.22
N THR A 385 -4.85 7.13 -2.71
CA THR A 385 -4.65 7.86 -3.96
C THR A 385 -4.77 9.35 -3.72
N SER A 386 -3.86 10.11 -4.32
CA SER A 386 -3.85 11.57 -4.30
C SER A 386 -3.60 12.08 -5.71
N ARG A 387 -4.04 13.31 -5.99
CA ARG A 387 -3.93 13.89 -7.33
C ARG A 387 -2.45 13.99 -7.76
N GLY A 388 -2.12 13.40 -8.91
CA GLY A 388 -0.78 13.48 -9.49
C GLY A 388 0.28 12.58 -8.82
N GLN A 389 -0.11 11.73 -7.87
CA GLN A 389 0.76 10.74 -7.24
C GLN A 389 0.28 9.32 -7.60
N PRO A 390 1.19 8.34 -7.73
CA PRO A 390 0.78 6.94 -7.87
C PRO A 390 0.04 6.49 -6.62
N SER A 391 -0.96 5.62 -6.79
CA SER A 391 -1.64 5.03 -5.64
C SER A 391 -0.70 4.10 -4.88
N VAL A 392 -0.73 4.17 -3.55
CA VAL A 392 0.10 3.32 -2.67
C VAL A 392 -0.77 2.36 -1.89
N LEU A 393 -0.35 1.10 -1.78
CA LEU A 393 -1.01 0.12 -0.91
C LEU A 393 -0.60 0.39 0.54
N VAL A 394 -1.59 0.48 1.42
CA VAL A 394 -1.42 0.78 2.84
C VAL A 394 -2.09 -0.27 3.71
N GLN A 395 -1.51 -0.49 4.88
CA GLN A 395 -2.19 -1.14 6.00
C GLN A 395 -2.46 -0.09 7.07
N LEU A 396 -3.74 0.17 7.32
CA LEU A 396 -4.20 1.07 8.37
C LEU A 396 -3.96 0.47 9.75
N ALA A 397 -3.66 1.35 10.70
CA ALA A 397 -3.64 0.99 12.09
C ALA A 397 -5.04 0.69 12.63
N TRP A 398 -5.09 -0.14 13.66
CA TRP A 398 -6.31 -0.60 14.29
C TRP A 398 -6.32 -0.22 15.76
N LEU A 399 -7.46 0.35 16.16
CA LEU A 399 -7.84 0.59 17.55
C LEU A 399 -9.09 -0.24 17.86
N PRO A 400 -9.14 -0.90 19.02
CA PRO A 400 -10.40 -1.45 19.52
C PRO A 400 -11.40 -0.31 19.76
N PRO A 401 -12.71 -0.56 19.65
CA PRO A 401 -13.74 0.39 20.06
C PRO A 401 -13.61 0.77 21.53
N ALA A 402 -14.03 1.99 21.88
CA ALA A 402 -14.20 2.41 23.26
C ALA A 402 -15.24 1.51 23.97
N GLU A 403 -15.01 1.22 25.26
CA GLU A 403 -15.93 0.44 26.11
C GLU A 403 -17.11 1.26 26.63
#